data_AF-A0A7W0K031-F1
#
_entry.id   AF-A0A7W0K031-F1
#
_cell.length_a   1.000
_cell.length_b   1.000
_cell.length_c   1.000
_cell.angle_alpha   90.00
_cell.angle_beta   90.00
_cell.angle_gamma   90.00
#
_symmetry.space_group_name_H-M   'P 1'
#
loop_
_entity.id
_entity.type
_entity.pdbx_description
1 polymer ?
#
loop_
_entity_poly.entity_id
_entity_poly.type
_entity_poly.pdbx_seq_one_letter_code
_entity_poly.pdbx_strand_id
1 'polypeptide(L)'
;MHRVARLDHPEVREVVPSHHCVVRFRQRRPVRERGIEAVADALIDVLEEAHVTRWPPAWAVNDRYTELWAVNRDLAFPLERGGAPGRYVATTCLSR
;
A
#
# COMPACT_ATOMS: atom_id res chain seq x y z
N MET A 1 13.62 -8.83 -6.08
CA MET A 1 13.95 -7.54 -5.42
C MET A 1 12.69 -7.04 -4.73
N HIS A 2 12.76 -6.56 -3.48
CA HIS A 2 11.62 -5.87 -2.88
C HIS A 2 11.51 -4.48 -3.51
N ARG A 3 10.41 -4.22 -4.22
CA ARG A 3 10.12 -2.88 -4.74
C ARG A 3 9.72 -1.96 -3.59
N VAL A 4 10.07 -0.68 -3.68
CA VAL A 4 9.83 0.32 -2.64
C VAL A 4 9.21 1.54 -3.29
N ALA A 5 8.04 1.95 -2.81
CA ALA A 5 7.39 3.19 -3.21
C ALA A 5 7.97 4.34 -2.40
N ARG A 6 8.32 5.44 -3.05
CA ARG A 6 8.84 6.64 -2.37
C ARG A 6 7.77 7.72 -2.33
N LEU A 7 7.51 8.23 -1.12
CA LEU A 7 6.45 9.20 -0.88
C LEU A 7 7.05 10.52 -0.37
N ASP A 8 6.47 11.63 -0.80
CA ASP A 8 6.73 12.96 -0.24
C ASP A 8 5.83 13.22 0.98
N HIS A 9 6.12 12.51 2.09
CA HIS A 9 5.41 12.69 3.35
C HIS A 9 6.41 12.80 4.52
N PRO A 10 6.20 13.72 5.49
CA PRO A 10 7.18 14.01 6.54
C PRO A 10 7.51 12.79 7.42
N GLU A 11 6.52 11.93 7.70
CA GLU A 11 6.68 10.72 8.52
C GLU A 11 6.91 9.45 7.70
N VAL A 12 6.45 9.40 6.44
CA VAL A 12 6.40 8.18 5.62
C VAL A 12 7.15 8.44 4.32
N ARG A 13 8.42 8.05 4.26
CA ARG A 13 9.28 8.29 3.10
C ARG A 13 9.31 7.11 2.15
N GLU A 14 9.16 5.91 2.69
CA GLU A 14 9.21 4.67 1.93
C GLU A 14 8.09 3.74 2.35
N VAL A 15 7.41 3.14 1.38
CA VAL A 15 6.42 2.08 1.61
C VAL A 15 6.83 0.82 0.85
N VAL A 16 6.97 -0.28 1.58
CA VAL A 16 7.28 -1.60 1.01
C VAL A 16 6.01 -2.44 1.00
N PRO A 17 5.49 -2.86 -0.16
CA PRO A 17 4.37 -3.78 -0.19
C PRO A 17 4.79 -5.17 0.29
N SER A 18 4.03 -5.72 1.23
CA SER A 18 4.14 -7.14 1.60
C SER A 18 3.71 -8.03 0.42
N HIS A 19 4.16 -9.29 0.42
CA HIS A 19 3.69 -10.28 -0.55
C HIS A 19 2.16 -10.43 -0.52
N HIS A 20 1.56 -10.40 0.67
CA HIS A 20 0.11 -10.44 0.83
C HIS A 20 -0.58 -9.25 0.16
N CYS A 21 -0.03 -8.04 0.29
CA CYS A 21 -0.54 -6.85 -0.38
C CYS A 21 -0.53 -7.00 -1.91
N VAL A 22 0.57 -7.48 -2.50
CA VAL A 22 0.70 -7.70 -3.96
C VAL A 22 -0.38 -8.66 -4.47
N VAL A 23 -0.57 -9.80 -3.79
CA VAL A 23 -1.61 -10.79 -4.16
C VAL A 23 -3.01 -10.17 -4.07
N ARG A 24 -3.29 -9.46 -2.97
CA ARG A 24 -4.59 -8.81 -2.72
C ARG A 24 -4.88 -7.67 -3.70
N PHE A 25 -3.86 -6.96 -4.17
CA PHE A 25 -3.97 -5.95 -5.22
C PHE A 25 -4.34 -6.59 -6.56
N ARG A 26 -3.63 -7.65 -6.97
CA ARG A 26 -3.93 -8.40 -8.20
C ARG A 26 -5.37 -8.91 -8.28
N GLN A 27 -5.90 -9.38 -7.16
CA GLN A 27 -7.28 -9.88 -7.09
C GLN A 27 -8.32 -8.79 -7.30
N ARG A 28 -7.98 -7.53 -7.00
CA ARG A 28 -8.90 -6.38 -7.03
C ARG A 28 -8.74 -5.51 -8.26
N ARG A 29 -7.53 -5.49 -8.83
CA ARG A 29 -7.20 -4.72 -10.03
C ARG A 29 -6.72 -5.67 -11.12
N PRO A 30 -7.46 -5.83 -12.22
CA PRO A 30 -7.02 -6.65 -13.33
C PRO A 30 -5.82 -6.00 -14.03
N VAL A 31 -4.62 -6.49 -13.71
CA VAL A 31 -3.39 -6.15 -14.42
C VAL A 31 -3.32 -7.03 -15.67
N ARG A 32 -3.26 -6.40 -16.85
CA ARG A 32 -3.26 -7.11 -18.15
C ARG A 32 -1.96 -7.86 -18.42
N GLU A 33 -0.86 -7.33 -17.90
CA GLU A 33 0.46 -7.91 -18.05
C GLU A 33 0.62 -9.17 -17.20
N ARG A 34 1.33 -10.16 -17.75
CA ARG A 34 1.58 -11.43 -17.07
C ARG A 34 2.81 -11.31 -16.17
N GLY A 35 2.66 -11.77 -14.93
CA GLY A 35 3.77 -11.89 -13.98
C GLY A 35 3.53 -11.14 -12.68
N ILE A 36 4.12 -11.65 -11.59
CA ILE A 36 4.05 -11.01 -10.27
C ILE A 36 4.80 -9.67 -10.26
N GLU A 37 5.83 -9.53 -11.10
CA GLU A 37 6.66 -8.34 -11.23
C GLU A 37 5.86 -7.15 -11.77
N ALA A 38 5.13 -7.32 -12.87
CA ALA A 38 4.27 -6.27 -13.44
C ALA A 38 3.17 -5.81 -12.47
N VAL A 39 2.61 -6.74 -11.70
CA VAL A 39 1.63 -6.42 -10.63
C VAL A 39 2.29 -5.60 -9.53
N ALA A 40 3.51 -5.95 -9.15
CA ALA A 40 4.24 -5.22 -8.13
C ALA A 40 4.66 -3.82 -8.62
N ASP A 41 5.08 -3.66 -9.88
CA ASP A 41 5.34 -2.34 -10.48
C ASP A 41 4.08 -1.46 -10.46
N ALA A 42 2.94 -1.97 -10.96
CA ALA A 42 1.68 -1.23 -10.94
C ALA A 42 1.21 -0.89 -9.51
N LEU A 43 1.52 -1.72 -8.52
CA LEU A 43 1.23 -1.42 -7.12
C LEU A 43 2.11 -0.30 -6.58
N ILE A 44 3.37 -0.21 -7.01
CA ILE A 44 4.27 0.88 -6.60
C ILE A 44 3.75 2.21 -7.11
N ASP A 45 3.37 2.30 -8.39
CA ASP A 45 2.81 3.53 -8.96
C ASP A 45 1.59 4.02 -8.15
N VAL A 46 0.70 3.08 -7.79
CA VAL A 46 -0.48 3.39 -6.96
C VAL A 46 -0.10 3.87 -5.55
N LEU A 47 0.93 3.29 -4.94
CA LEU A 47 1.40 3.66 -3.61
C LEU A 47 2.15 5.00 -3.60
N GLU A 48 2.89 5.33 -4.66
CA GLU A 48 3.58 6.62 -4.81
C GLU A 48 2.59 7.77 -5.00
N GLU A 49 1.45 7.51 -5.66
CA GLU A 49 0.34 8.46 -5.77
C GLU A 49 -0.59 8.50 -4.54
N ALA A 50 -0.38 7.61 -3.57
CA ALA A 50 -1.30 7.47 -2.44
C ALA A 50 -1.14 8.61 -1.43
N HIS A 51 -2.28 9.08 -0.91
CA HIS A 51 -2.30 10.02 0.21
C HIS A 51 -2.16 9.26 1.54
N VAL A 52 -1.23 9.71 2.39
CA VAL A 52 -1.02 9.15 3.73
C VAL A 52 -1.89 9.87 4.76
N THR A 53 -2.63 9.10 5.56
CA THR A 53 -3.57 9.64 6.56
C THR A 53 -3.65 8.75 7.79
N ARG A 54 -4.04 9.34 8.93
CA ARG A 54 -4.42 8.61 10.16
C ARG A 54 -5.89 8.18 10.17
N TRP A 55 -6.68 8.66 9.21
CA TRP A 55 -8.12 8.44 9.11
C TRP A 55 -8.44 7.66 7.84
N PRO A 56 -8.61 6.33 7.91
CA PRO A 56 -8.97 5.54 6.74
C PRO A 56 -10.39 5.86 6.25
N PRO A 57 -10.70 5.55 4.99
CA PRO A 57 -12.08 5.55 4.52
C PRO A 57 -12.96 4.62 5.37
N ALA A 58 -14.22 5.01 5.60
CA ALA A 58 -15.14 4.25 6.46
C ALA A 58 -15.32 2.78 6.04
N TRP A 59 -15.30 2.50 4.73
CA TRP A 59 -15.40 1.14 4.20
C TRP A 59 -14.14 0.28 4.42
N ALA A 60 -12.99 0.93 4.68
CA ALA A 60 -11.71 0.27 4.91
C ALA A 60 -11.47 -0.02 6.40
N VAL A 61 -12.25 0.61 7.29
CA VAL A 61 -12.20 0.37 8.73
C VAL A 61 -12.51 -1.11 8.99
N ASN A 62 -11.59 -1.79 9.64
CA ASN A 62 -11.72 -3.17 10.11
C ASN A 62 -11.02 -3.30 11.46
N ASP A 63 -10.98 -4.49 12.03
CA ASP A 63 -10.34 -4.75 13.34
C ASP A 63 -8.81 -4.59 13.33
N ARG A 64 -8.18 -4.06 12.26
CA ARG A 64 -6.74 -3.79 12.23
C ARG A 64 -6.42 -2.50 12.94
N TYR A 65 -5.67 -2.61 14.03
CA TYR A 65 -5.01 -1.48 14.66
C TYR A 65 -3.77 -1.06 13.86
N THR A 66 -3.94 -0.10 12.96
CA THR A 66 -2.83 0.69 12.43
C THR A 66 -3.12 2.18 12.56
N GLU A 67 -2.08 2.95 12.87
CA GLU A 67 -2.15 4.41 12.97
C GLU A 67 -2.15 5.11 11.60
N LEU A 68 -1.62 4.48 10.56
CA LEU A 68 -1.38 5.14 9.27
C LEU A 68 -1.87 4.28 8.11
N TRP A 69 -2.40 4.98 7.11
CA TRP A 69 -2.97 4.39 5.92
C TRP A 69 -2.46 5.13 4.70
N ALA A 70 -2.07 4.40 3.66
CA ALA A 70 -1.97 4.95 2.32
C ALA A 70 -3.30 4.73 1.61
N VAL A 71 -3.86 5.77 0.99
CA VAL A 71 -5.17 5.73 0.34
C VAL A 71 -5.03 6.29 -1.08
N ASN A 72 -5.48 5.51 -2.05
CA ASN A 72 -5.53 5.93 -3.46
C ASN A 72 -6.91 5.57 -4.03
N ARG A 73 -7.74 6.59 -4.26
CA ARG A 73 -9.11 6.45 -4.79
C ARG A 73 -9.95 5.41 -4.03
N ASP A 74 -10.15 4.25 -4.64
CA ASP A 74 -10.94 3.12 -4.18
C ASP A 74 -10.10 2.07 -3.44
N LEU A 75 -8.82 2.34 -3.19
CA LEU A 75 -7.88 1.45 -2.53
C LEU A 75 -7.37 2.05 -1.22
N ALA A 76 -7.22 1.19 -0.21
CA ALA A 76 -6.67 1.54 1.09
C ALA A 76 -5.67 0.49 1.55
N PHE A 77 -4.54 0.95 2.07
CA PHE A 77 -3.41 0.14 2.49
C PHE A 77 -3.04 0.49 3.93
N PRO A 78 -3.32 -0.39 4.91
CA PRO A 78 -2.84 -0.19 6.27
C PRO A 78 -1.31 -0.29 6.30
N LEU A 79 -0.67 0.66 6.98
CA LEU A 79 0.78 0.79 7.07
C LEU A 79 1.29 0.39 8.45
N GLU A 80 2.29 -0.48 8.50
CA GLU A 80 3.00 -0.80 9.74
C GLU A 80 4.41 -0.22 9.70
N ARG A 81 4.94 0.18 10.85
CA ARG A 81 6.33 0.67 10.93
C ARG A 81 7.28 -0.46 10.49
N GLY A 82 8.14 -0.15 9.53
CA GLY A 82 9.22 -1.02 9.12
C GLY A 82 10.43 -0.93 10.05
N GLY A 83 11.47 -1.73 9.76
CA GLY A 83 12.69 -1.77 10.57
C GLY A 83 13.60 -0.53 10.49
N ALA A 84 13.20 0.53 9.79
CA ALA A 84 13.97 1.77 9.64
C ALA A 84 13.07 3.01 9.76
N PRO A 85 13.58 4.14 10.30
CA PRO A 85 12.83 5.38 10.38
C PRO A 85 12.30 5.84 9.01
N GLY A 86 11.03 6.21 8.96
CA GLY A 86 10.37 6.65 7.73
C GLY A 86 10.01 5.53 6.74
N ARG A 87 10.39 4.28 7.01
CA ARG A 87 9.99 3.11 6.22
C ARG A 87 8.78 2.43 6.83
N TYR A 88 7.80 2.14 6.00
CA TYR A 88 6.57 1.45 6.37
C TYR A 88 6.30 0.26 5.46
N VAL A 89 5.48 -0.66 5.93
CA VAL A 89 5.06 -1.85 5.19
C VAL A 89 3.56 -1.77 4.93
N ALA A 90 3.16 -1.83 3.66
CA ALA A 90 1.75 -2.01 3.30
C ALA A 90 1.38 -3.49 3.50
N THR A 91 0.60 -3.78 4.55
CA THR A 91 0.36 -5.17 4.99
C THR A 91 -0.75 -5.86 4.22
N THR A 92 -1.67 -5.10 3.63
CA THR A 92 -2.68 -5.61 2.71
C THR A 92 -3.14 -4.50 1.77
N CYS A 93 -3.96 -4.88 0.79
CA CYS A 93 -4.66 -3.98 -0.10
C CYS A 93 -6.15 -4.21 0.12
N LEU A 94 -6.91 -3.17 0.46
CA LEU A 94 -8.37 -3.18 0.55
C LEU A 94 -8.95 -2.40 -0.64
N SER A 95 -10.16 -2.74 -1.04
CA SER A 95 -10.90 -1.99 -2.07
C SER A 95 -12.37 -1.88 -1.67
N ARG A 96 -12.99 -0.78 -2.08
CA ARG A 96 -14.41 -0.50 -1.89
C ARG A 96 -15.33 -1.50 -2.58
#